data_AF-A0A1B1CPJ6-F1
#
_entry.id   AF-A0A1B1CPJ6-F1
#
_cell.length_a   1.000
_cell.length_b   1.000
_cell.length_c   1.000
_cell.angle_alpha   90.00
_cell.angle_beta   90.00
_cell.angle_gamma   90.00
#
_symmetry.space_group_name_H-M   'P 1'
#
loop_
_entity.id
_entity.type
_entity.pdbx_description
1 polymer ?
#
loop_
_entity_poly.entity_id
_entity_poly.type
_entity_poly.pdbx_seq_one_letter_code
_entity_poly.pdbx_strand_id
1 'polypeptide(L)'
;MRFNDVTLTLIEDSMAGYSEQAFPLQVVDIDHEGDEISCGLDGITSVGGRPHVVFWHGGEAQTFATVMNVAIVSSNGKPLLAGELCKNFEAPRDVDGVVRFEVLRPD
;
A
#
# COMPACT_ATOMS: atom_id res chain seq x y z
N MET A 1 8.75 -2.02 -8.72
CA MET A 1 8.26 -2.78 -9.89
C MET A 1 6.98 -2.14 -10.40
N ARG A 2 6.88 -1.86 -11.72
CA ARG A 2 5.67 -1.28 -12.33
C ARG A 2 4.68 -2.35 -12.75
N PHE A 3 3.41 -2.13 -12.46
CA PHE A 3 2.29 -2.96 -12.89
C PHE A 3 1.27 -2.10 -13.63
N ASN A 4 0.86 -2.56 -14.81
CA ASN A 4 -0.20 -1.95 -15.61
C ASN A 4 -1.46 -2.82 -15.54
N ASP A 5 -2.61 -2.23 -15.84
CA ASP A 5 -3.90 -2.90 -15.90
C ASP A 5 -4.24 -3.66 -14.60
N VAL A 6 -4.05 -3.00 -13.46
CA VAL A 6 -4.43 -3.56 -12.15
C VAL A 6 -5.79 -3.03 -11.71
N THR A 7 -6.47 -3.80 -10.87
CA THR A 7 -7.58 -3.32 -10.07
C THR A 7 -7.06 -2.92 -8.71
N LEU A 8 -7.16 -1.63 -8.40
CA LEU A 8 -6.87 -1.08 -7.08
C LEU A 8 -8.18 -0.96 -6.31
N THR A 9 -8.29 -1.67 -5.19
CA THR A 9 -9.43 -1.61 -4.29
C THR A 9 -9.03 -0.89 -3.01
N LEU A 10 -9.76 0.15 -2.67
CA LEU A 10 -9.62 0.90 -1.44
C LEU A 10 -10.79 0.51 -0.52
N ILE A 11 -10.49 0.16 0.71
CA ILE A 11 -11.48 -0.27 1.71
C ILE A 11 -11.50 0.78 2.81
N GLU A 12 -12.64 1.44 2.95
CA GLU A 12 -12.91 2.44 3.97
C GLU A 12 -13.61 1.80 5.16
N ASP A 13 -13.26 2.29 6.36
CA ASP A 13 -14.02 1.99 7.57
C ASP A 13 -15.06 3.10 7.78
N SER A 14 -16.33 2.80 7.49
CA SER A 14 -17.43 3.74 7.70
C SER A 14 -18.17 3.40 8.99
N MET A 15 -18.79 4.40 9.62
CA MET A 15 -19.61 4.19 10.84
C MET A 15 -20.76 3.18 10.66
N ALA A 16 -21.08 2.76 9.42
CA ALA A 16 -22.12 1.78 9.08
C ALA A 16 -21.56 0.44 8.55
N GLY A 17 -20.24 0.23 8.52
CA GLY A 17 -19.55 -0.95 8.00
C GLY A 17 -18.44 -0.64 6.98
N TYR A 18 -17.85 -1.66 6.37
CA TYR A 18 -16.82 -1.48 5.34
C TYR A 18 -17.44 -1.04 4.00
N SER A 19 -16.87 0.00 3.40
CA SER A 19 -17.19 0.43 2.04
C SER A 19 -15.99 0.19 1.13
N GLU A 20 -16.20 -0.49 0.00
CA GLU A 20 -15.13 -0.79 -0.95
C GLU A 20 -15.29 0.05 -2.21
N GLN A 21 -14.20 0.68 -2.64
CA GLN A 21 -14.12 1.40 -3.90
C GLN A 21 -13.06 0.75 -4.80
N ALA A 22 -13.51 0.21 -5.93
CA ALA A 22 -12.64 -0.43 -6.92
C ALA A 22 -12.35 0.50 -8.09
N PHE A 23 -11.08 0.61 -8.43
CA PHE A 23 -10.56 1.36 -9.56
C PHE A 23 -9.94 0.36 -10.54
N PRO A 24 -10.60 0.04 -11.67
CA PRO A 24 -10.08 -0.88 -12.66
C PRO A 24 -9.08 -0.19 -13.60
N LEU A 25 -8.24 -0.99 -14.28
CA LEU A 25 -7.29 -0.52 -15.31
C LEU A 25 -6.32 0.56 -14.81
N GLN A 26 -5.90 0.44 -13.55
CA GLN A 26 -4.97 1.36 -12.93
C GLN A 26 -3.52 0.97 -13.23
N VAL A 27 -2.63 1.94 -13.02
CA VAL A 27 -1.19 1.73 -13.13
C VAL A 27 -0.56 2.08 -11.79
N VAL A 28 0.25 1.17 -11.27
CA VAL A 28 0.93 1.34 -9.97
C VAL A 28 2.38 0.93 -10.07
N ASP A 29 3.26 1.63 -9.36
CA ASP A 29 4.60 1.14 -9.04
C ASP A 29 4.61 0.69 -7.59
N ILE A 30 5.02 -0.54 -7.34
CA ILE A 30 5.19 -1.08 -5.98
C ILE A 30 6.67 -1.25 -5.75
N ASP A 31 7.22 -0.51 -4.80
CA ASP A 31 8.59 -0.64 -4.34
C ASP A 31 8.64 -1.28 -2.95
N HIS A 32 9.75 -1.95 -2.69
CA HIS A 32 10.01 -2.60 -1.41
C HIS A 32 11.47 -2.45 -1.06
N GLU A 33 11.74 -1.71 0.01
CA GLU A 33 13.04 -1.72 0.65
C GLU A 33 13.21 -3.01 1.44
N GLY A 34 14.41 -3.59 1.38
CA GLY A 34 14.71 -4.80 2.14
C GLY A 34 14.57 -4.61 3.65
N ASP A 35 14.26 -5.70 4.34
CA ASP A 35 14.08 -5.70 5.78
C ASP A 35 15.35 -5.27 6.51
N GLU A 36 15.17 -4.53 7.59
CA GLU A 36 16.28 -4.12 8.43
C GLU A 36 16.64 -5.26 9.38
N ILE A 37 17.86 -5.78 9.24
CA ILE A 37 18.38 -6.83 10.09
C ILE A 37 19.41 -6.22 11.03
N SER A 38 19.12 -6.23 12.33
CA SER A 38 20.03 -5.77 13.38
C SER A 38 20.38 -6.93 14.31
N CYS A 39 21.68 -7.14 14.55
CA CYS A 39 22.15 -8.15 15.50
C CYS A 39 22.69 -7.45 16.76
N GLY A 40 22.08 -7.75 17.91
CA GLY A 40 22.51 -7.26 19.20
C GLY A 40 23.83 -7.89 19.67
N LEU A 41 24.50 -7.22 20.61
CA LEU A 41 25.69 -7.74 21.30
C LEU A 41 25.40 -9.01 22.12
N ASP A 42 24.13 -9.26 22.42
CA ASP A 42 23.60 -10.46 23.07
C ASP A 42 23.38 -11.64 22.10
N GLY A 43 23.63 -11.44 20.80
CA GLY A 43 23.42 -12.44 19.75
C GLY A 43 21.97 -12.57 19.27
N ILE A 44 21.05 -11.72 19.76
CA ILE A 44 19.67 -11.70 19.29
C ILE A 44 19.62 -10.94 17.95
N THR A 45 19.04 -11.57 16.94
CA THR A 45 18.76 -10.91 15.65
C THR A 45 17.33 -10.39 15.68
N SER A 46 17.18 -9.09 15.50
CA SER A 46 15.89 -8.42 15.27
C SER A 46 15.74 -8.11 13.80
N VAL A 47 14.54 -8.38 13.26
CA VAL A 47 14.17 -8.06 11.88
C VAL A 47 13.05 -7.04 11.91
N GLY A 48 13.31 -5.84 11.40
CA GLY A 48 12.33 -4.78 11.23
C GLY A 48 11.77 -4.82 9.81
N GLY A 49 10.50 -5.21 9.68
CA GLY A 49 9.82 -5.22 8.40
C GLY A 49 9.53 -3.80 7.90
N ARG A 50 9.99 -3.46 6.69
CA ARG A 50 9.62 -2.20 6.03
C ARG A 50 8.29 -2.34 5.27
N PRO A 51 7.46 -1.28 5.22
CA PRO A 51 6.23 -1.28 4.42
C PRO A 51 6.54 -1.31 2.93
N HIS A 52 5.52 -1.62 2.13
CA HIS A 52 5.58 -1.43 0.68
C HIS A 52 5.25 0.01 0.33
N VAL A 53 6.07 0.63 -0.51
CA VAL A 53 5.78 1.96 -1.05
C VAL A 53 5.06 1.78 -2.37
N VAL A 54 3.89 2.41 -2.52
CA VAL A 54 3.09 2.36 -3.73
C VAL A 54 2.96 3.75 -4.33
N PHE A 55 3.18 3.85 -5.63
CA PHE A 55 2.92 5.03 -6.44
C PHE A 55 1.75 4.71 -7.38
N TRP A 56 0.59 5.31 -7.14
CA TRP A 56 -0.60 5.14 -7.98
C TRP A 56 -0.73 6.29 -8.98
N HIS A 57 -0.75 5.94 -10.26
CA HIS A 57 -0.84 6.87 -11.37
C HIS A 57 -2.31 7.16 -11.69
N GLY A 58 -2.69 8.45 -11.66
CA GLY A 58 -4.05 8.89 -11.97
C GLY A 58 -5.03 8.89 -10.79
N GLY A 59 -4.57 8.55 -9.59
CA GLY A 59 -5.31 8.76 -8.34
C GLY A 59 -5.10 10.15 -7.77
N GLU A 60 -5.81 10.46 -6.68
CA GLU A 60 -5.60 11.66 -5.87
C GLU A 60 -5.43 11.29 -4.39
N ALA A 61 -4.53 11.94 -3.67
CA ALA A 61 -4.29 11.63 -2.26
C ALA A 61 -5.55 11.78 -1.39
N GLN A 62 -6.46 12.69 -1.76
CA GLN A 62 -7.72 12.91 -1.04
C GLN A 62 -8.62 11.66 -1.00
N THR A 63 -8.48 10.75 -1.97
CA THR A 63 -9.22 9.48 -2.00
C THR A 63 -8.88 8.57 -0.82
N PHE A 64 -7.75 8.79 -0.13
CA PHE A 64 -7.31 7.96 1.00
C PHE A 64 -7.75 8.48 2.38
N ALA A 65 -8.50 9.58 2.45
CA ALA A 65 -8.84 10.22 3.73
C ALA A 65 -9.47 9.23 4.74
N THR A 66 -10.38 8.37 4.28
CA THR A 66 -11.14 7.39 5.06
C THR A 66 -10.71 5.94 4.83
N VAL A 67 -9.73 5.71 3.95
CA VAL A 67 -9.26 4.38 3.57
C VAL A 67 -8.43 3.78 4.69
N MET A 68 -8.68 2.51 5.02
CA MET A 68 -7.93 1.75 6.03
C MET A 68 -7.13 0.61 5.41
N ASN A 69 -7.67 -0.04 4.37
CA ASN A 69 -6.98 -1.13 3.70
C ASN A 69 -6.92 -0.89 2.19
N VAL A 70 -5.87 -1.44 1.57
CA VAL A 70 -5.66 -1.41 0.14
C VAL A 70 -5.45 -2.82 -0.36
N ALA A 71 -6.08 -3.18 -1.46
CA ALA A 71 -5.81 -4.39 -2.21
C ALA A 71 -5.52 -4.05 -3.67
N ILE A 72 -4.44 -4.60 -4.22
CA ILE A 72 -4.00 -4.43 -5.59
C ILE A 72 -3.97 -5.80 -6.23
N VAL A 73 -4.82 -5.98 -7.24
CA VAL A 73 -4.98 -7.25 -7.95
C VAL A 73 -4.65 -7.03 -9.42
N SER A 74 -3.82 -7.89 -9.98
CA SER A 74 -3.50 -7.83 -11.42
C SER A 74 -4.73 -8.18 -12.27
N SER A 75 -4.71 -7.81 -13.55
CA SER A 75 -5.79 -8.09 -14.52
C SER A 75 -6.19 -9.56 -14.64
N ASN A 76 -5.31 -10.50 -14.29
CA ASN A 76 -5.61 -11.94 -14.30
C ASN A 76 -6.20 -12.47 -12.97
N GLY A 77 -6.48 -11.57 -12.01
CA GLY A 77 -7.02 -11.92 -10.69
C GLY A 77 -5.97 -12.31 -9.64
N LYS A 78 -4.67 -12.33 -9.98
CA LYS A 78 -3.61 -12.60 -8.99
C LYS A 78 -3.41 -11.40 -8.06
N PRO A 79 -3.46 -11.58 -6.72
CA PRO A 79 -3.13 -10.52 -5.78
C PRO A 79 -1.65 -10.14 -5.90
N LEU A 80 -1.38 -8.84 -6.00
CA LEU A 80 -0.03 -8.27 -6.04
C LEU A 80 0.37 -7.72 -4.68
N LEU A 81 -0.55 -7.05 -3.99
CA LEU A 81 -0.37 -6.47 -2.67
C LEU A 81 -1.73 -6.35 -1.98
N ALA A 82 -1.80 -6.65 -0.69
CA ALA A 82 -2.99 -6.37 0.12
C ALA A 82 -2.56 -6.15 1.57
N GLY A 83 -3.10 -5.12 2.23
CA GLY A 83 -2.76 -4.82 3.61
C GLY A 83 -3.31 -3.49 4.10
N GLU A 84 -2.98 -3.18 5.35
CA GLU A 84 -3.38 -1.93 6.01
C GLU A 84 -2.58 -0.76 5.44
N LEU A 85 -3.25 0.36 5.24
CA LEU A 85 -2.64 1.61 4.84
C LEU A 85 -1.84 2.19 6.02
N CYS A 86 -0.54 2.42 5.83
CA CYS A 86 0.28 3.05 6.85
C CYS A 86 -0.01 4.56 6.91
N LYS A 87 -0.80 4.99 7.91
CA LYS A 87 -1.11 6.42 8.14
C LYS A 87 -0.13 7.12 9.09
N ASN A 88 0.63 6.37 9.88
CA ASN A 88 1.39 6.90 11.01
C ASN A 88 2.74 7.53 10.64
N PHE A 89 3.40 7.02 9.59
CA PHE A 89 4.72 7.51 9.18
C PHE A 89 4.61 8.54 8.05
N GLU A 90 4.06 8.13 6.91
CA GLU A 90 3.84 9.01 5.78
C GLU A 90 2.45 8.79 5.20
N ALA A 91 1.52 9.70 5.56
CA ALA A 91 0.18 9.67 4.98
C ALA A 91 0.23 9.79 3.45
N PRO A 92 -0.77 9.23 2.73
CA PRO A 92 -0.87 9.35 1.29
C PRO A 92 -0.78 10.79 0.82
N ARG A 93 0.03 11.05 -0.21
CA ARG A 93 0.29 12.39 -0.72
C ARG A 93 0.56 12.38 -2.22
N ASP A 94 0.23 13.49 -2.88
CA ASP A 94 0.56 13.70 -4.28
C ASP A 94 2.06 14.08 -4.41
N VAL A 95 2.80 13.37 -5.26
CA VAL A 95 4.22 13.58 -5.56
C VAL A 95 4.41 13.42 -7.06
N ASP A 96 4.93 14.44 -7.74
CA ASP A 96 5.22 14.38 -9.19
C ASP A 96 4.07 13.84 -10.07
N GLY A 97 2.81 14.14 -9.70
CA GLY A 97 1.62 13.72 -10.44
C GLY A 97 1.15 12.28 -10.17
N VAL A 98 1.71 11.61 -9.16
CA VAL A 98 1.25 10.31 -8.65
C VAL A 98 0.89 10.38 -7.18
N VAL A 99 0.04 9.48 -6.71
CA VAL A 99 -0.22 9.34 -5.27
C VAL A 99 0.78 8.37 -4.69
N ARG A 100 1.62 8.83 -3.76
CA ARG A 100 2.50 7.97 -2.97
C ARG A 100 1.80 7.59 -1.66
N PHE A 101 1.75 6.31 -1.34
CA PHE A 101 1.29 5.80 -0.05
C PHE A 101 2.02 4.52 0.35
N GLU A 102 1.89 4.12 1.61
CA GLU A 102 2.57 2.95 2.17
C GLU A 102 1.57 1.90 2.64
N VAL A 103 1.86 0.63 2.40
CA VAL A 103 1.03 -0.51 2.81
C VAL A 103 1.83 -1.40 3.75
N LEU A 104 1.29 -1.62 4.95
CA LEU A 104 1.85 -2.52 5.95
C LEU A 104 1.73 -3.96 5.48
N ARG A 105 2.74 -4.78 5.77
CA ARG A 105 2.64 -6.22 5.56
C ARG A 105 1.73 -6.82 6.65
N PRO A 106 0.87 -7.79 6.29
CA PRO A 106 0.35 -8.71 7.30
C PRO A 106 1.54 -9.52 7.84
N ASP A 107 1.67 -9.56 9.17
CA ASP A 107 2.63 -10.42 9.89
C ASP A 107 2.42 -11.91 9.59
#